data_AF-A0A2T5M7A9-F1
#
_entry.id   AF-A0A2T5M7A9-F1
#
_cell.length_a   1.000
_cell.length_b   1.000
_cell.length_c   1.000
_cell.angle_alpha   90.00
_cell.angle_beta   90.00
_cell.angle_gamma   90.00
#
_symmetry.space_group_name_H-M   'P 1'
#
loop_
_entity.id
_entity.type
_entity.pdbx_description
1 polymer ?
#
loop_
_entity_poly.entity_id
_entity_poly.type
_entity_poly.pdbx_seq_one_letter_code
_entity_poly.pdbx_strand_id
1 'polypeptide(L)'
;MLDENLPTFYLKPGQETHLSTLYLLQHGNEPQPAYSFRYPDPSSPDSKNRYAAALYDPFVPDVVYGEVLIVPAWTQQTLSVEAIRQNGGVAPPPEPIIPSRFTIQLYNPDQQIVVQYKPKTWNTPATWTFEMPQLSFREPTGSTLDRAPIDPAVADLTPKLRFSWRKDSKLSKDLTCLLLGKTSAIPETKTKSKEPDITISIFKALRELTLYEPNLYRVEMEDFKGLEVVLLLGAITIRDVYFSSPKDAFRVSRPSSAAASPTSNSPTTIAPVQNTLPAAPIVIDTTNIPPGPQPPLVESPQLPKQNEQKRKEDERRTKKLLEEEQKARRRRQMEIDKETKRLQKIYGDEEKKARAQTPSLPPQQPALSAPPQPPRPRPAAPAQRYYNHHHHMPPVSHGGVHPYGQLPAQAQASTTTLLAPPRQQSTVNLTLQPKRSSFFGFRRSSDEGKLSKKRSSMFS
;
A
#
# COMPACT_ATOMS: atom_id res chain seq x y z
N MET A 1 -25.77 -19.73 0.44
CA MET A 1 -24.34 -19.38 0.31
C MET A 1 -24.22 -18.19 -0.64
N LEU A 2 -23.05 -17.86 -1.19
CA LEU A 2 -23.03 -17.28 -2.55
C LEU A 2 -23.57 -18.33 -3.53
N ASP A 3 -23.76 -17.96 -4.80
CA ASP A 3 -24.14 -18.90 -5.84
C ASP A 3 -23.18 -20.10 -5.86
N GLU A 4 -23.70 -21.32 -5.69
CA GLU A 4 -22.92 -22.57 -5.58
C GLU A 4 -22.15 -22.91 -6.86
N ASN A 5 -22.50 -22.23 -7.97
CA ASN A 5 -21.77 -22.33 -9.23
C ASN A 5 -20.42 -21.62 -9.19
N LEU A 6 -20.23 -20.58 -8.36
CA LEU A 6 -19.02 -19.77 -8.34
C LEU A 6 -17.85 -20.43 -7.59
N PRO A 7 -16.62 -20.42 -8.15
CA PRO A 7 -15.44 -21.00 -7.51
C PRO A 7 -15.19 -20.37 -6.14
N THR A 8 -15.24 -21.21 -5.12
CA THR A 8 -15.15 -20.82 -3.72
C THR A 8 -14.11 -21.66 -3.01
N PHE A 9 -13.06 -20.98 -2.53
CA PHE A 9 -12.03 -21.54 -1.68
C PHE A 9 -12.50 -21.49 -0.23
N TYR A 10 -12.46 -22.62 0.49
CA TYR A 10 -12.71 -22.64 1.92
C TYR A 10 -11.53 -23.22 2.69
N LEU A 11 -11.21 -22.60 3.83
CA LEU A 11 -10.11 -23.03 4.68
C LEU A 11 -10.55 -24.14 5.63
N LYS A 12 -10.09 -25.37 5.39
CA LYS A 12 -10.28 -26.50 6.31
C LYS A 12 -9.06 -26.58 7.24
N PRO A 13 -9.23 -26.47 8.57
CA PRO A 13 -8.12 -26.65 9.50
C PRO A 13 -7.59 -28.09 9.44
N GLY A 14 -6.26 -28.25 9.51
CA GLY A 14 -5.61 -29.55 9.61
C GLY A 14 -5.68 -30.14 11.03
N GLN A 15 -4.98 -31.26 11.24
CA GLN A 15 -4.77 -31.81 12.59
C GLN A 15 -3.90 -30.89 13.44
N GLU A 16 -2.87 -30.29 12.82
CA GLU A 16 -1.99 -29.31 13.45
C GLU A 16 -2.48 -27.89 13.15
N THR A 17 -2.52 -27.02 14.17
CA THR A 17 -3.10 -25.68 14.05
C THR A 17 -2.35 -24.73 13.11
N HIS A 18 -1.13 -25.09 12.72
CA HIS A 18 -0.28 -24.31 11.81
C HIS A 18 -0.29 -24.82 10.36
N LEU A 19 -0.97 -25.95 10.11
CA LEU A 19 -1.17 -26.52 8.78
C LEU A 19 -2.66 -26.55 8.46
N SER A 20 -3.03 -26.25 7.22
CA SER A 20 -4.41 -26.28 6.75
C SER A 20 -4.45 -26.53 5.25
N THR A 21 -5.61 -26.90 4.73
CA THR A 21 -5.81 -27.10 3.29
C THR A 21 -6.92 -26.16 2.83
N LEU A 22 -6.64 -25.40 1.78
CA LEU A 22 -7.67 -24.67 1.04
C LEU A 22 -8.26 -25.61 0.00
N TYR A 23 -9.54 -25.87 0.12
CA TYR A 23 -10.29 -26.65 -0.86
C TYR A 23 -11.06 -25.72 -1.78
N LEU A 24 -11.04 -26.02 -3.08
CA LEU A 24 -11.86 -25.36 -4.09
C LEU A 24 -13.14 -26.16 -4.33
N LEU A 25 -14.29 -25.49 -4.19
CA LEU A 25 -15.60 -25.95 -4.62
C LEU A 25 -16.04 -25.10 -5.83
N GLN A 26 -16.44 -25.72 -6.93
CA GLN A 26 -16.94 -25.02 -8.12
C GLN A 26 -17.92 -25.91 -8.90
N HIS A 27 -18.96 -25.32 -9.49
CA HIS A 27 -19.94 -26.01 -10.35
C HIS A 27 -20.57 -27.28 -9.74
N GLY A 28 -20.78 -27.30 -8.41
CA GLY A 28 -21.36 -28.47 -7.71
C GLY A 28 -20.47 -29.72 -7.64
N ASN A 29 -19.19 -29.65 -8.01
CA ASN A 29 -18.24 -30.77 -7.89
C ASN A 29 -17.88 -31.08 -6.44
N GLU A 30 -17.32 -32.27 -6.17
CA GLU A 30 -16.73 -32.55 -4.86
C GLU A 30 -15.51 -31.64 -4.62
N PRO A 31 -15.36 -31.01 -3.43
CA PRO A 31 -14.27 -30.11 -3.15
C PRO A 31 -12.88 -30.74 -3.29
N GLN A 32 -12.01 -30.12 -4.10
CA GLN A 32 -10.64 -30.58 -4.33
C GLN A 32 -9.63 -29.74 -3.55
N PRO A 33 -8.55 -30.32 -3.02
CA PRO A 33 -7.49 -29.55 -2.38
C PRO A 33 -6.77 -28.69 -3.45
N ALA A 34 -6.85 -27.37 -3.30
CA ALA A 34 -6.24 -26.42 -4.23
C ALA A 34 -4.88 -25.90 -3.74
N TYR A 35 -4.70 -25.80 -2.42
CA TYR A 35 -3.45 -25.37 -1.80
C TYR A 35 -3.23 -26.00 -0.42
N SER A 36 -1.97 -26.29 -0.11
CA SER A 36 -1.49 -26.45 1.26
C SER A 36 -1.19 -25.07 1.86
N PHE A 37 -1.91 -24.66 2.89
CA PHE A 37 -1.70 -23.40 3.59
C PHE A 37 -0.94 -23.62 4.90
N ARG A 38 0.15 -22.88 5.10
CA ARG A 38 1.04 -23.05 6.26
C ARG A 38 1.33 -21.74 6.96
N TYR A 39 1.34 -21.79 8.29
CA TYR A 39 2.02 -20.83 9.16
C TYR A 39 3.34 -21.44 9.66
N PRO A 40 4.29 -20.63 10.17
CA PRO A 40 5.43 -21.16 10.91
C PRO A 40 4.99 -22.03 12.09
N ASP A 41 5.74 -23.09 12.38
CA ASP A 41 5.53 -23.95 13.55
C ASP A 41 5.53 -23.10 14.85
N PRO A 42 4.45 -23.10 15.65
CA PRO A 42 4.37 -22.40 16.93
C PRO A 42 5.49 -22.75 17.93
N SER A 43 6.09 -23.95 17.82
CA SER A 43 7.19 -24.41 18.68
C SER A 43 8.51 -23.72 18.34
N SER A 44 8.72 -23.37 17.07
CA SER A 44 9.95 -22.72 16.59
C SER A 44 10.12 -21.31 17.19
N PRO A 45 11.36 -20.91 17.56
CA PRO A 45 11.65 -19.53 18.00
C PRO A 45 11.40 -18.51 16.89
N ASP A 46 11.57 -18.89 15.61
CA ASP A 46 11.30 -18.01 14.47
C ASP A 46 9.82 -17.72 14.26
N SER A 47 8.93 -18.44 14.93
CA SER A 47 7.50 -18.16 14.92
C SER A 47 7.09 -17.00 15.82
N LYS A 48 7.98 -16.52 16.70
CA LYS A 48 7.67 -15.47 17.67
C LYS A 48 7.86 -14.07 17.09
N ASN A 49 7.08 -13.13 17.61
CA ASN A 49 7.20 -11.69 17.35
C ASN A 49 7.12 -11.31 15.86
N ARG A 50 6.40 -12.11 15.06
CA ARG A 50 6.16 -11.89 13.63
C ARG A 50 4.89 -12.62 13.19
N TYR A 51 4.33 -12.19 12.06
CA TYR A 51 3.32 -12.93 11.32
C TYR A 51 3.97 -13.45 10.05
N ALA A 52 3.74 -14.72 9.71
CA ALA A 52 4.04 -15.22 8.37
C ALA A 52 3.05 -16.30 7.97
N ALA A 53 2.76 -16.38 6.67
CA ALA A 53 1.81 -17.31 6.09
C ALA A 53 2.16 -17.58 4.63
N ALA A 54 2.01 -18.82 4.15
CA ALA A 54 2.44 -19.21 2.81
C ALA A 54 1.49 -20.23 2.17
N LEU A 55 1.39 -20.18 0.84
CA LEU A 55 0.64 -21.11 -0.01
C LEU A 55 1.60 -22.01 -0.79
N TYR A 56 1.40 -23.31 -0.63
CA TYR A 56 2.13 -24.38 -1.26
C TYR A 56 1.21 -25.20 -2.16
N ASP A 57 1.80 -25.96 -3.08
CA ASP A 57 1.07 -26.99 -3.82
C ASP A 57 0.44 -28.02 -2.84
N PRO A 58 -0.80 -28.48 -3.11
CA PRO A 58 -1.50 -29.43 -2.25
C PRO A 58 -0.85 -30.83 -2.22
N PHE A 59 -0.05 -31.18 -3.23
CA PHE A 59 0.58 -32.51 -3.38
C PHE A 59 2.12 -32.48 -3.36
N VAL A 60 2.74 -31.36 -3.78
CA VAL A 60 4.20 -31.20 -3.84
C VAL A 60 4.66 -30.20 -2.76
N PRO A 61 5.06 -30.65 -1.56
CA PRO A 61 5.23 -29.79 -0.38
C PRO A 61 6.38 -28.77 -0.46
N ASP A 62 7.24 -28.88 -1.47
CA ASP A 62 8.39 -28.00 -1.74
C ASP A 62 8.05 -26.88 -2.75
N VAL A 63 6.92 -26.97 -3.46
CA VAL A 63 6.47 -25.94 -4.40
C VAL A 63 5.70 -24.87 -3.63
N VAL A 64 6.30 -23.69 -3.50
CA VAL A 64 5.69 -22.50 -2.90
C VAL A 64 5.19 -21.59 -4.01
N TYR A 65 3.91 -21.18 -3.96
CA TYR A 65 3.36 -20.20 -4.90
C TYR A 65 3.52 -18.76 -4.41
N GLY A 66 3.50 -18.57 -3.09
CA GLY A 66 3.76 -17.27 -2.49
C GLY A 66 3.67 -17.27 -0.98
N GLU A 67 4.22 -16.22 -0.37
CA GLU A 67 4.27 -16.04 1.08
C GLU A 67 4.13 -14.58 1.51
N VAL A 68 3.82 -14.40 2.78
CA VAL A 68 3.80 -13.11 3.47
C VAL A 68 4.65 -13.24 4.71
N LEU A 69 5.53 -12.26 4.95
CA LEU A 69 6.28 -12.09 6.19
C LEU A 69 6.10 -10.65 6.69
N ILE A 70 5.68 -10.50 7.95
CA ILE A 70 5.51 -9.21 8.61
C ILE A 70 6.20 -9.26 9.97
N VAL A 71 7.26 -8.47 10.10
CA VAL A 71 7.89 -8.14 11.38
C VAL A 71 7.32 -6.81 11.87
N PRO A 72 6.62 -6.74 13.01
CA PRO A 72 6.02 -5.51 13.51
C PRO A 72 7.09 -4.55 14.05
N ALA A 73 6.82 -3.25 13.90
CA ALA A 73 7.46 -2.25 14.74
C ALA A 73 6.88 -2.32 16.16
N TRP A 74 7.60 -1.82 17.16
CA TRP A 74 7.18 -1.87 18.57
C TRP A 74 6.99 -0.48 19.15
N THR A 75 6.03 -0.31 20.06
CA THR A 75 5.85 0.94 20.78
C THR A 75 7.06 1.24 21.67
N GLN A 76 7.54 2.48 21.66
CA GLN A 76 8.64 2.92 22.50
C GLN A 76 8.12 3.40 23.85
N GLN A 77 8.87 3.16 24.93
CA GLN A 77 8.52 3.54 26.30
C GLN A 77 8.78 5.02 26.61
N THR A 78 8.45 5.92 25.68
CA THR A 78 8.63 7.38 25.84
C THR A 78 7.51 8.02 26.68
N LEU A 79 7.13 7.38 27.79
CA LEU A 79 6.25 8.02 28.77
C LEU A 79 7.03 9.10 29.51
N SER A 80 6.37 10.22 29.79
CA SER A 80 6.91 11.23 30.71
C SER A 80 7.06 10.63 32.11
N VAL A 81 8.01 11.17 32.89
CA VAL A 81 8.25 10.76 34.29
C VAL A 81 6.95 10.75 35.11
N GLU A 82 6.05 11.69 34.85
CA GLU A 82 4.75 11.77 35.51
C GLU A 82 3.80 10.62 35.14
N ALA A 83 3.76 10.22 33.86
CA ALA A 83 2.97 9.07 33.43
C ALA A 83 3.53 7.73 33.93
N ILE A 84 4.84 7.65 34.16
CA ILE A 84 5.47 6.49 34.83
C ILE A 84 5.07 6.46 36.32
N ARG A 85 5.08 7.62 37.01
CA ARG A 85 4.62 7.73 38.41
C ARG A 85 3.15 7.37 38.58
N GLN A 86 2.26 7.78 37.67
CA GLN A 86 0.84 7.40 37.70
C GLN A 86 0.60 5.90 37.46
N ASN A 87 1.50 5.22 36.74
CA ASN A 87 1.48 3.76 36.57
C ASN A 87 2.27 2.99 37.65
N GLY A 88 2.45 3.59 38.84
CA GLY A 88 3.12 2.93 39.96
C GLY A 88 4.63 2.71 39.77
N GLY A 89 5.27 3.48 38.87
CA GLY A 89 6.71 3.39 38.59
C GLY A 89 7.10 2.43 37.46
N VAL A 90 6.15 1.69 36.89
CA VAL A 90 6.42 0.69 35.84
C VAL A 90 5.98 1.22 34.47
N ALA A 91 6.91 1.28 33.51
CA ALA A 91 6.59 1.60 32.13
C ALA A 91 5.78 0.44 31.49
N PRO A 92 4.75 0.73 30.67
CA PRO A 92 3.96 -0.31 30.02
C PRO A 92 4.84 -1.18 29.11
N PRO A 93 4.56 -2.50 29.00
CA PRO A 93 5.28 -3.37 28.07
C PRO A 93 5.17 -2.87 26.63
N PRO A 94 6.23 -2.97 25.81
CA PRO A 94 6.14 -2.70 24.37
C PRO A 94 5.06 -3.56 23.71
N GLU A 95 4.25 -2.93 22.86
CA GLU A 95 3.21 -3.59 22.08
C GLU A 95 3.53 -3.50 20.58
N PRO A 96 3.17 -4.51 19.77
CA PRO A 96 3.43 -4.49 18.35
C PRO A 96 2.47 -3.55 17.62
N ILE A 97 3.00 -2.79 16.67
CA ILE A 97 2.29 -1.81 15.84
C ILE A 97 1.83 -2.51 14.56
N ILE A 98 0.52 -2.47 14.30
CA ILE A 98 -0.06 -2.94 13.02
C ILE A 98 0.53 -2.11 11.86
N PRO A 99 1.12 -2.72 10.82
CA PRO A 99 1.78 -1.97 9.77
C PRO A 99 0.77 -1.33 8.80
N SER A 100 1.17 -0.19 8.21
CA SER A 100 0.41 0.49 7.14
C SER A 100 0.54 -0.18 5.76
N ARG A 101 1.38 -1.21 5.63
CA ARG A 101 1.53 -2.03 4.43
C ARG A 101 2.16 -3.37 4.76
N PHE A 102 1.91 -4.38 3.93
CA PHE A 102 2.64 -5.64 3.91
C PHE A 102 2.94 -6.04 2.46
N THR A 103 3.83 -7.01 2.26
CA THR A 103 4.19 -7.50 0.93
C THR A 103 3.81 -8.97 0.83
N ILE A 104 3.19 -9.34 -0.29
CA ILE A 104 3.02 -10.72 -0.73
C ILE A 104 4.12 -10.99 -1.75
N GLN A 105 4.98 -11.96 -1.46
CA GLN A 105 5.96 -12.48 -2.41
C GLN A 105 5.25 -13.57 -3.23
N LEU A 106 5.31 -13.48 -4.55
CA LEU A 106 4.95 -14.56 -5.47
C LEU A 106 6.22 -15.17 -6.05
N TYR A 107 6.12 -16.43 -6.45
CA TYR A 107 7.20 -17.17 -7.11
C TYR A 107 6.75 -17.68 -8.47
N ASN A 108 7.67 -17.68 -9.44
CA ASN A 108 7.44 -18.18 -10.81
C ASN A 108 6.22 -17.53 -11.53
N PRO A 109 6.28 -16.23 -11.89
CA PRO A 109 7.45 -15.35 -11.83
C PRO A 109 7.55 -14.58 -10.51
N ASP A 110 8.77 -14.25 -10.11
CA ASP A 110 9.03 -13.58 -8.83
C ASP A 110 8.47 -12.15 -8.82
N GLN A 111 7.47 -11.90 -7.98
CA GLN A 111 6.81 -10.60 -7.85
C GLN A 111 6.71 -10.18 -6.37
N GLN A 112 6.79 -8.87 -6.12
CA GLN A 112 6.60 -8.28 -4.78
C GLN A 112 5.37 -7.39 -4.76
N ILE A 113 4.24 -7.95 -4.34
CA ILE A 113 2.94 -7.26 -4.36
C ILE A 113 2.72 -6.55 -3.03
N VAL A 114 2.93 -5.22 -3.03
CA VAL A 114 2.77 -4.38 -1.83
C VAL A 114 1.31 -4.02 -1.62
N VAL A 115 0.73 -4.53 -0.54
CA VAL A 115 -0.63 -4.23 -0.08
C VAL A 115 -0.59 -3.05 0.89
N GLN A 116 -1.18 -1.92 0.51
CA GLN A 116 -1.24 -0.69 1.32
C GLN A 116 -2.55 -0.61 2.12
N TYR A 117 -2.45 -0.55 3.45
CA TYR A 117 -3.56 -0.33 4.36
C TYR A 117 -3.85 1.15 4.57
N LYS A 118 -5.09 1.56 4.32
CA LYS A 118 -5.64 2.85 4.74
C LYS A 118 -6.65 2.62 5.86
N PRO A 119 -6.40 3.14 7.08
CA PRO A 119 -7.35 3.06 8.18
C PRO A 119 -8.70 3.67 7.83
N LYS A 120 -9.76 3.12 8.45
CA LYS A 120 -11.10 3.69 8.39
C LYS A 120 -11.08 5.13 8.93
N THR A 121 -11.71 6.05 8.21
CA THR A 121 -11.93 7.43 8.63
C THR A 121 -13.42 7.64 9.00
N TRP A 122 -13.83 8.88 9.25
CA TRP A 122 -15.24 9.21 9.48
C TRP A 122 -16.11 8.94 8.23
N ASN A 123 -15.57 9.21 7.03
CA ASN A 123 -16.30 9.19 5.76
C ASN A 123 -15.90 8.04 4.80
N THR A 124 -14.79 7.34 5.03
CA THR A 124 -14.36 6.20 4.20
C THR A 124 -14.12 4.94 5.01
N PRO A 125 -14.52 3.75 4.52
CA PRO A 125 -14.18 2.47 5.15
C PRO A 125 -12.66 2.25 5.14
N ALA A 126 -12.19 1.28 5.93
CA ALA A 126 -10.84 0.76 5.80
C ALA A 126 -10.66 0.09 4.43
N THR A 127 -9.51 0.29 3.79
CA THR A 127 -9.19 -0.28 2.48
C THR A 127 -7.78 -0.86 2.46
N TRP A 128 -7.59 -1.97 1.76
CA TRP A 128 -6.26 -2.53 1.47
C TRP A 128 -6.09 -2.57 -0.05
N THR A 129 -5.19 -1.75 -0.58
CA THR A 129 -5.01 -1.52 -2.02
C THR A 129 -3.69 -2.12 -2.49
N PHE A 130 -3.71 -2.84 -3.61
CA PHE A 130 -2.51 -3.42 -4.22
C PHE A 130 -2.56 -3.25 -5.74
N GLU A 131 -1.43 -3.47 -6.40
CA GLU A 131 -1.29 -3.36 -7.86
C GLU A 131 -0.54 -4.60 -8.38
N MET A 132 -0.95 -5.12 -9.54
CA MET A 132 -0.29 -6.23 -10.24
C MET A 132 -0.09 -5.85 -11.71
N PRO A 133 1.02 -6.23 -12.35
CA PRO A 133 1.28 -5.94 -13.77
C PRO A 133 0.32 -6.71 -14.68
N GLN A 134 -0.09 -6.10 -15.81
CA GLN A 134 -0.93 -6.77 -16.82
C GLN A 134 -0.17 -7.92 -17.52
N LEU A 135 1.15 -7.80 -17.63
CA LEU A 135 2.07 -8.79 -18.20
C LEU A 135 3.12 -9.14 -17.13
N SER A 136 3.23 -10.42 -16.79
CA SER A 136 4.13 -10.90 -15.73
C SER A 136 5.18 -11.87 -16.26
N PHE A 137 4.91 -12.55 -17.38
CA PHE A 137 5.82 -13.54 -17.93
C PHE A 137 6.69 -12.92 -19.02
N ARG A 138 7.93 -13.39 -19.12
CA ARG A 138 8.84 -13.00 -20.20
C ARG A 138 8.41 -13.71 -21.48
N GLU A 139 8.35 -12.96 -22.59
CA GLU A 139 8.12 -13.54 -23.91
C GLU A 139 9.17 -14.65 -24.21
N PRO A 140 8.74 -15.86 -24.61
CA PRO A 140 9.65 -16.93 -25.00
C PRO A 140 10.48 -16.51 -26.22
N THR A 141 11.79 -16.38 -26.03
CA THR A 141 12.73 -15.94 -27.06
C THR A 141 13.67 -17.08 -27.43
N GLY A 142 13.72 -17.43 -28.72
CA GLY A 142 14.60 -18.49 -29.25
C GLY A 142 16.09 -18.13 -29.29
N SER A 143 16.44 -16.94 -28.81
CA SER A 143 17.78 -16.35 -28.86
C SER A 143 18.02 -15.62 -27.54
N THR A 144 19.15 -15.92 -26.89
CA THR A 144 19.58 -15.25 -25.65
C THR A 144 19.80 -13.75 -25.85
N LEU A 145 20.03 -13.30 -27.09
CA LEU A 145 20.28 -11.90 -27.43
C LEU A 145 18.98 -11.06 -27.49
N ASP A 146 17.84 -11.70 -27.77
CA ASP A 146 16.53 -11.04 -27.89
C ASP A 146 15.78 -11.00 -26.54
N ARG A 147 16.33 -11.64 -25.50
CA ARG A 147 15.74 -11.66 -24.16
C ARG A 147 15.71 -10.25 -23.56
N ALA A 148 14.51 -9.73 -23.34
CA ALA A 148 14.31 -8.40 -22.73
C ALA A 148 15.11 -8.25 -21.42
N PRO A 149 15.87 -7.14 -21.23
CA PRO A 149 16.81 -6.98 -20.12
C PRO A 149 16.12 -6.82 -18.76
N ILE A 150 14.86 -6.40 -18.74
CA ILE A 150 14.05 -6.18 -17.54
C ILE A 150 12.84 -7.12 -17.59
N ASP A 151 12.43 -7.63 -16.44
CA ASP A 151 11.22 -8.46 -16.33
C ASP A 151 9.96 -7.58 -16.51
N PRO A 152 8.99 -7.92 -17.36
CA PRO A 152 7.72 -7.18 -17.43
C PRO A 152 7.03 -7.14 -16.06
N ALA A 153 7.18 -8.17 -15.23
CA ALA A 153 6.69 -8.23 -13.85
C ALA A 153 7.16 -7.06 -12.95
N VAL A 154 8.36 -6.53 -13.18
CA VAL A 154 8.97 -5.47 -12.33
C VAL A 154 9.21 -4.15 -13.07
N ALA A 155 9.06 -4.11 -14.39
CA ALA A 155 9.29 -2.90 -15.17
C ALA A 155 8.26 -1.80 -14.85
N ASP A 156 8.72 -0.58 -14.57
CA ASP A 156 7.84 0.56 -14.26
C ASP A 156 6.91 0.94 -15.42
N LEU A 157 7.31 0.64 -16.66
CA LEU A 157 6.51 0.93 -17.86
C LEU A 157 5.39 -0.09 -18.10
N THR A 158 5.42 -1.26 -17.46
CA THR A 158 4.34 -2.24 -17.58
C THR A 158 3.07 -1.68 -16.95
N PRO A 159 1.96 -1.60 -17.69
CA PRO A 159 0.67 -1.22 -17.12
C PRO A 159 0.29 -2.16 -15.97
N LYS A 160 -0.29 -1.62 -14.90
CA LYS A 160 -0.71 -2.37 -13.71
C LYS A 160 -2.22 -2.26 -13.53
N LEU A 161 -2.87 -3.32 -13.07
CA LEU A 161 -4.23 -3.27 -12.56
C LEU A 161 -4.19 -2.93 -11.08
N ARG A 162 -5.05 -2.00 -10.64
CA ARG A 162 -5.19 -1.65 -9.23
C ARG A 162 -6.40 -2.34 -8.62
N PHE A 163 -6.18 -3.02 -7.51
CA PHE A 163 -7.21 -3.74 -6.76
C PHE A 163 -7.36 -3.16 -5.35
N SER A 164 -8.54 -3.32 -4.75
CA SER A 164 -8.79 -2.92 -3.37
C SER A 164 -9.76 -3.85 -2.66
N TRP A 165 -9.30 -4.46 -1.57
CA TRP A 165 -10.19 -4.98 -0.54
C TRP A 165 -10.86 -3.83 0.20
N ARG A 166 -12.17 -3.94 0.42
CA ARG A 166 -12.97 -3.03 1.26
C ARG A 166 -13.85 -3.86 2.19
N LYS A 167 -14.13 -3.34 3.37
CA LYS A 167 -15.10 -3.96 4.29
C LYS A 167 -16.53 -3.70 3.81
N ASP A 168 -17.32 -4.76 3.68
CA ASP A 168 -18.68 -4.69 3.12
C ASP A 168 -19.66 -3.91 4.03
N SER A 169 -19.65 -4.17 5.34
CA SER A 169 -20.53 -3.49 6.30
C SER A 169 -19.85 -3.17 7.63
N LYS A 170 -20.45 -2.26 8.41
CA LYS A 170 -20.05 -2.00 9.80
C LYS A 170 -20.18 -3.27 10.65
N LEU A 171 -21.22 -4.08 10.43
CA LEU A 171 -21.58 -5.25 11.24
C LEU A 171 -20.98 -6.57 10.73
N SER A 172 -20.86 -6.77 9.40
CA SER A 172 -20.21 -7.97 8.85
C SER A 172 -18.71 -7.96 9.16
N LYS A 173 -18.04 -9.10 9.00
CA LYS A 173 -16.57 -9.15 8.89
C LYS A 173 -16.12 -9.41 7.44
N ASP A 174 -17.05 -9.33 6.51
CA ASP A 174 -16.85 -9.70 5.12
C ASP A 174 -16.06 -8.61 4.39
N LEU A 175 -15.20 -9.04 3.47
CA LEU A 175 -14.39 -8.19 2.61
C LEU A 175 -14.77 -8.44 1.15
N THR A 176 -14.79 -7.38 0.36
CA THR A 176 -15.01 -7.45 -1.09
C THR A 176 -13.79 -6.88 -1.79
N CYS A 177 -13.21 -7.62 -2.73
CA CYS A 177 -12.11 -7.15 -3.57
C CYS A 177 -12.66 -6.57 -4.87
N LEU A 178 -12.25 -5.35 -5.18
CA LEU A 178 -12.68 -4.57 -6.33
C LEU A 178 -11.48 -4.29 -7.23
N LEU A 179 -11.62 -4.51 -8.53
CA LEU A 179 -10.77 -3.92 -9.57
C LEU A 179 -11.17 -2.43 -9.70
N LEU A 180 -10.18 -1.53 -9.58
CA LEU A 180 -10.34 -0.07 -9.64
C LEU A 180 -9.86 0.53 -10.98
N GLY A 181 -9.55 -0.33 -11.97
CA GLY A 181 -9.04 0.05 -13.28
C GLY A 181 -7.51 -0.02 -13.41
N LYS A 182 -7.01 0.52 -14.52
CA LYS A 182 -5.60 0.46 -14.94
C LYS A 182 -4.78 1.63 -14.40
N THR A 183 -3.49 1.42 -14.19
CA THR A 183 -2.48 2.42 -13.82
C THR A 183 -1.27 2.26 -14.74
N SER A 184 -0.72 3.39 -15.20
CA SER A 184 0.50 3.44 -16.01
C SER A 184 1.46 4.45 -15.41
N ALA A 185 2.77 4.23 -15.54
CA ALA A 185 3.78 5.21 -15.16
C ALA A 185 3.79 6.45 -16.08
N ILE A 186 3.21 6.34 -17.28
CA ILE A 186 2.99 7.50 -18.14
C ILE A 186 1.84 8.33 -17.55
N PRO A 187 2.04 9.63 -17.25
CA PRO A 187 1.01 10.47 -16.65
C PRO A 187 -0.06 10.84 -17.67
N GLU A 188 -1.03 9.96 -17.89
CA GLU A 188 -2.29 10.32 -18.53
C GLU A 188 -2.99 11.43 -17.73
N THR A 189 -3.68 12.32 -18.45
CA THR A 189 -4.08 13.66 -17.99
C THR A 189 -5.27 13.69 -17.03
N LYS A 190 -5.16 13.00 -15.88
CA LYS A 190 -6.10 13.03 -14.73
C LYS A 190 -7.58 12.82 -15.09
N THR A 191 -7.89 12.25 -16.24
CA THR A 191 -9.22 11.75 -16.55
C THR A 191 -9.48 10.53 -15.67
N LYS A 192 -10.32 10.70 -14.64
CA LYS A 192 -10.82 9.58 -13.83
C LYS A 192 -11.33 8.51 -14.80
N SER A 193 -10.91 7.26 -14.62
CA SER A 193 -11.47 6.15 -15.38
C SER A 193 -12.99 6.21 -15.30
N LYS A 194 -13.66 6.08 -16.46
CA LYS A 194 -15.11 6.08 -16.56
C LYS A 194 -15.71 4.72 -16.15
N GLU A 195 -14.85 3.71 -15.96
CA GLU A 195 -15.25 2.39 -15.54
C GLU A 195 -15.63 2.37 -14.05
N PRO A 196 -16.73 1.72 -13.67
CA PRO A 196 -17.07 1.54 -12.26
C PRO A 196 -16.11 0.55 -11.60
N ASP A 197 -15.98 0.61 -10.26
CA ASP A 197 -15.31 -0.43 -9.48
C ASP A 197 -15.98 -1.80 -9.73
N ILE A 198 -15.20 -2.81 -10.12
CA ILE A 198 -15.70 -4.15 -10.49
C ILE A 198 -15.39 -5.17 -9.38
N THR A 199 -16.41 -5.82 -8.82
CA THR A 199 -16.20 -6.92 -7.84
C THR A 199 -15.58 -8.14 -8.49
N ILE A 200 -14.40 -8.55 -8.03
CA ILE A 200 -13.70 -9.75 -8.53
C ILE A 200 -13.66 -10.89 -7.50
N SER A 201 -13.77 -10.58 -6.21
CA SER A 201 -13.75 -11.60 -5.14
C SER A 201 -14.48 -11.12 -3.89
N ILE A 202 -15.03 -12.06 -3.12
CA ILE A 202 -15.71 -11.80 -1.85
C ILE A 202 -15.18 -12.80 -0.83
N PHE A 203 -14.66 -12.30 0.29
CA PHE A 203 -14.21 -13.10 1.43
C PHE A 203 -15.25 -13.03 2.55
N LYS A 204 -16.02 -14.10 2.71
CA LYS A 204 -17.15 -14.20 3.65
C LYS A 204 -16.77 -14.91 4.94
N ALA A 205 -17.38 -14.45 6.04
CA ALA A 205 -17.26 -15.01 7.39
C ALA A 205 -15.82 -15.20 7.89
N LEU A 206 -14.84 -14.54 7.25
CA LEU A 206 -13.40 -14.73 7.43
C LEU A 206 -12.88 -16.16 7.16
N ARG A 207 -13.58 -16.94 6.33
CA ARG A 207 -13.32 -18.38 6.09
C ARG A 207 -13.39 -18.82 4.63
N GLU A 208 -14.22 -18.17 3.83
CA GLU A 208 -14.57 -18.57 2.46
C GLU A 208 -14.25 -17.44 1.50
N LEU A 209 -13.44 -17.69 0.47
CA LEU A 209 -13.12 -16.75 -0.60
C LEU A 209 -13.75 -17.21 -1.90
N THR A 210 -14.79 -16.51 -2.36
CA THR A 210 -15.41 -16.74 -3.67
C THR A 210 -14.80 -15.81 -4.71
N LEU A 211 -14.49 -16.34 -5.89
CA LEU A 211 -14.15 -15.56 -7.08
C LEU A 211 -15.40 -15.27 -7.90
N TYR A 212 -15.53 -14.05 -8.39
CA TYR A 212 -16.69 -13.62 -9.18
C TYR A 212 -16.37 -13.75 -10.67
N GLU A 213 -16.33 -15.00 -11.17
CA GLU A 213 -16.01 -15.33 -12.58
C GLU A 213 -16.72 -14.45 -13.62
N PRO A 214 -18.02 -14.09 -13.49
CA PRO A 214 -18.70 -13.20 -14.43
C PRO A 214 -18.09 -11.79 -14.55
N ASN A 215 -17.13 -11.42 -13.72
CA ASN A 215 -16.37 -10.18 -13.80
C ASN A 215 -14.88 -10.38 -14.14
N LEU A 216 -14.35 -11.61 -14.05
CA LEU A 216 -12.93 -11.88 -14.32
C LEU A 216 -12.54 -11.65 -15.79
N TYR A 217 -13.49 -11.74 -16.74
CA TYR A 217 -13.23 -11.37 -18.14
C TYR A 217 -12.81 -9.90 -18.34
N ARG A 218 -13.04 -9.03 -17.35
CA ARG A 218 -12.62 -7.61 -17.35
C ARG A 218 -11.24 -7.40 -16.73
N VAL A 219 -10.69 -8.43 -16.11
CA VAL A 219 -9.33 -8.41 -15.55
C VAL A 219 -8.38 -8.74 -16.69
N GLU A 220 -8.01 -7.72 -17.47
CA GLU A 220 -7.00 -7.86 -18.52
C GLU A 220 -5.61 -8.08 -17.90
N MET A 221 -5.29 -9.33 -17.56
CA MET A 221 -4.01 -9.70 -16.97
C MET A 221 -3.61 -11.10 -17.40
N GLU A 222 -2.32 -11.32 -17.59
CA GLU A 222 -1.75 -12.61 -17.97
C GLU A 222 -1.75 -13.61 -16.79
N ASP A 223 -1.32 -13.15 -15.61
CA ASP A 223 -1.10 -13.98 -14.42
C ASP A 223 -2.33 -14.11 -13.52
N PHE A 224 -3.35 -14.82 -14.00
CA PHE A 224 -4.54 -15.14 -13.19
C PHE A 224 -4.21 -16.02 -11.97
N LYS A 225 -3.17 -16.87 -12.03
CA LYS A 225 -2.81 -17.74 -10.90
C LYS A 225 -2.14 -16.94 -9.79
N GLY A 226 -1.24 -16.02 -10.12
CA GLY A 226 -0.70 -15.05 -9.19
C GLY A 226 -1.78 -14.18 -8.55
N LEU A 227 -2.81 -13.76 -9.31
CA LEU A 227 -3.95 -13.03 -8.74
C LEU A 227 -4.71 -13.86 -7.70
N GLU A 228 -4.99 -15.12 -7.98
CA GLU A 228 -5.66 -16.04 -7.05
C GLU A 228 -4.87 -16.18 -5.75
N VAL A 229 -3.55 -16.38 -5.84
CA VAL A 229 -2.62 -16.47 -4.71
C VAL A 229 -2.60 -15.16 -3.91
N VAL A 230 -2.55 -13.99 -4.58
CA VAL A 230 -2.61 -12.66 -3.94
C VAL A 230 -3.96 -12.41 -3.25
N LEU A 231 -5.07 -12.83 -3.85
CA LEU A 231 -6.40 -12.69 -3.25
C LEU A 231 -6.50 -13.55 -1.98
N LEU A 232 -6.04 -14.80 -2.02
CA LEU A 232 -6.03 -15.72 -0.88
C LEU A 232 -5.11 -15.24 0.26
N LEU A 233 -3.82 -15.01 -0.02
CA LEU A 233 -2.86 -14.52 0.98
C LEU A 233 -3.22 -13.14 1.49
N GLY A 234 -3.73 -12.26 0.63
CA GLY A 234 -4.23 -10.93 0.99
C GLY A 234 -5.40 -11.01 1.96
N ALA A 235 -6.45 -11.76 1.64
CA ALA A 235 -7.62 -11.91 2.49
C ALA A 235 -7.29 -12.55 3.85
N ILE A 236 -6.48 -13.60 3.85
CA ILE A 236 -6.05 -14.30 5.09
C ILE A 236 -5.15 -13.39 5.95
N THR A 237 -4.19 -12.67 5.36
CA THR A 237 -3.36 -11.71 6.09
C THR A 237 -4.18 -10.55 6.65
N ILE A 238 -5.16 -10.04 5.90
CA ILE A 238 -6.05 -8.98 6.39
C ILE A 238 -6.84 -9.48 7.60
N ARG A 239 -7.40 -10.69 7.54
CA ARG A 239 -8.07 -11.35 8.68
C ARG A 239 -7.13 -11.45 9.88
N ASP A 240 -5.99 -12.08 9.71
CA ASP A 240 -5.14 -12.48 10.83
C ASP A 240 -4.50 -11.25 11.51
N VAL A 241 -4.08 -10.25 10.73
CA VAL A 241 -3.33 -9.08 11.23
C VAL A 241 -4.23 -7.89 11.59
N TYR A 242 -5.32 -7.65 10.86
CA TYR A 242 -6.14 -6.44 11.01
C TYR A 242 -7.52 -6.69 11.65
N PHE A 243 -7.97 -7.95 11.78
CA PHE A 243 -9.22 -8.31 12.45
C PHE A 243 -9.02 -9.09 13.77
N SER A 244 -7.79 -9.47 14.11
CA SER A 244 -7.40 -10.10 15.39
C SER A 244 -6.73 -9.09 16.34
N SER A 245 -6.38 -9.51 17.57
CA SER A 245 -5.56 -8.66 18.43
C SER A 245 -4.10 -8.64 17.93
N PRO A 246 -3.36 -7.51 18.09
CA PRO A 246 -1.94 -7.45 17.70
C PRO A 246 -1.06 -8.49 18.40
N LYS A 247 -1.44 -8.91 19.61
CA LYS A 247 -0.69 -9.91 20.40
C LYS A 247 -0.83 -11.32 19.82
N ASP A 248 -2.01 -11.65 19.32
CA ASP A 248 -2.28 -12.93 18.67
C ASP A 248 -1.66 -12.95 17.26
N ALA A 249 -1.87 -11.88 16.48
CA ALA A 249 -1.38 -11.74 15.11
C ALA A 249 0.13 -11.95 14.99
N PHE A 250 0.92 -11.36 15.91
CA PHE A 250 2.38 -11.44 15.90
C PHE A 250 2.94 -12.46 16.90
N ARG A 251 2.09 -13.32 17.48
CA ARG A 251 2.49 -14.38 18.42
C ARG A 251 3.42 -13.87 19.52
N VAL A 252 3.03 -12.75 20.14
CA VAL A 252 3.85 -12.03 21.11
C VAL A 252 4.07 -12.89 22.33
N SER A 253 5.33 -13.24 22.57
CA SER A 253 5.71 -13.97 23.78
C SER A 253 5.59 -13.02 24.96
N ARG A 254 4.76 -13.35 25.95
CA ARG A 254 4.80 -12.64 27.24
C ARG A 254 6.18 -12.91 27.85
N PRO A 255 6.94 -11.89 28.30
CA PRO A 255 8.05 -12.17 29.20
C PRO A 255 7.47 -12.91 30.41
N SER A 256 8.04 -14.07 30.73
CA SER A 256 7.67 -14.80 31.93
C SER A 256 7.97 -13.91 33.13
N SER A 257 6.92 -13.43 33.81
CA SER A 257 7.03 -12.77 35.11
C SER A 257 7.32 -13.83 36.18
N ALA A 258 8.48 -14.48 36.07
CA ALA A 258 9.01 -15.37 37.07
C ALA A 258 9.47 -14.55 38.28
N ALA A 259 9.17 -15.05 39.49
CA ALA A 259 9.60 -14.50 40.77
C ALA A 259 9.05 -13.10 41.15
N ALA A 260 7.73 -12.99 41.24
CA ALA A 260 7.07 -12.12 42.23
C ALA A 260 6.01 -12.92 43.01
N SER A 261 6.45 -13.97 43.71
CA SER A 261 5.60 -14.74 44.62
C SER A 261 5.14 -13.83 45.78
N PRO A 262 3.84 -13.65 46.02
CA PRO A 262 3.37 -12.90 47.19
C PRO A 262 3.50 -13.78 48.43
N THR A 263 4.68 -13.78 49.07
CA THR A 263 4.83 -14.38 50.40
C THR A 263 3.95 -13.62 51.39
N SER A 264 2.94 -14.32 51.91
CA SER A 264 1.96 -13.82 52.87
C SER A 264 2.62 -13.34 54.16
N ASN A 265 2.23 -12.15 54.62
CA ASN A 265 2.62 -11.62 55.92
C ASN A 265 2.20 -12.57 57.05
N SER A 266 3.12 -12.86 57.97
CA SER A 266 2.84 -13.45 59.28
C SER A 266 3.89 -12.93 60.27
N PRO A 267 3.51 -12.22 61.35
CA PRO A 267 4.45 -11.84 62.40
C PRO A 267 4.69 -13.00 63.37
N THR A 268 5.84 -13.02 64.08
CA THR A 268 5.98 -12.98 65.57
C THR A 268 7.41 -13.37 66.02
N THR A 269 7.94 -12.70 67.07
CA THR A 269 9.03 -13.09 68.02
C THR A 269 10.51 -13.32 67.60
N ILE A 270 11.31 -12.24 67.69
CA ILE A 270 12.35 -11.97 68.72
C ILE A 270 13.46 -13.04 69.05
N ALA A 271 14.67 -12.80 68.50
CA ALA A 271 16.00 -12.67 69.19
C ALA A 271 16.81 -13.91 69.70
N PRO A 272 18.15 -13.80 70.02
CA PRO A 272 19.21 -12.84 69.59
C PRO A 272 20.66 -13.43 69.33
N VAL A 273 21.64 -12.53 69.05
CA VAL A 273 23.15 -12.62 69.15
C VAL A 273 23.89 -13.62 68.20
N GLN A 274 25.14 -13.42 67.69
CA GLN A 274 26.30 -12.57 68.08
C GLN A 274 27.05 -11.88 66.91
N ASN A 275 27.90 -10.88 67.25
CA ASN A 275 28.88 -10.18 66.40
C ASN A 275 30.06 -11.07 65.98
N THR A 276 30.72 -10.78 64.83
CA THR A 276 32.07 -10.16 64.73
C THR A 276 32.63 -10.07 63.29
N LEU A 277 33.37 -8.99 63.01
CA LEU A 277 34.45 -8.86 62.01
C LEU A 277 35.81 -9.02 62.78
N PRO A 278 37.03 -9.15 62.18
CA PRO A 278 37.44 -8.78 60.80
C PRO A 278 38.53 -9.68 60.12
N ALA A 279 39.08 -9.16 59.00
CA ALA A 279 40.48 -9.27 58.51
C ALA A 279 40.98 -10.51 57.71
N ALA A 280 41.85 -10.21 56.74
CA ALA A 280 42.65 -11.13 55.91
C ALA A 280 44.13 -11.18 56.41
N PRO A 281 44.99 -12.11 55.92
CA PRO A 281 45.84 -11.76 54.76
C PRO A 281 46.29 -12.89 53.79
N ILE A 282 46.73 -12.44 52.61
CA ILE A 282 47.75 -12.88 51.60
C ILE A 282 48.61 -14.13 51.96
N VAL A 283 48.95 -15.08 51.04
CA VAL A 283 50.25 -15.23 50.27
C VAL A 283 50.14 -16.27 49.10
N ILE A 284 50.55 -15.89 47.86
CA ILE A 284 51.34 -16.56 46.75
C ILE A 284 51.17 -18.12 46.52
N ASP A 285 51.05 -18.74 45.32
CA ASP A 285 51.84 -18.62 44.06
C ASP A 285 51.24 -19.27 42.75
N THR A 286 51.83 -18.90 41.59
CA THR A 286 52.05 -19.65 40.31
C THR A 286 50.96 -20.04 39.26
N THR A 287 51.25 -19.66 38.00
CA THR A 287 50.87 -20.28 36.67
C THR A 287 49.40 -20.16 36.19
N ASN A 288 49.05 -19.96 34.89
CA ASN A 288 49.82 -19.93 33.62
C ASN A 288 49.08 -19.20 32.43
N ILE A 289 49.77 -18.29 31.70
CA ILE A 289 49.61 -17.85 30.26
C ILE A 289 48.26 -17.21 29.75
N PRO A 290 48.14 -16.57 28.53
CA PRO A 290 48.05 -15.10 28.41
C PRO A 290 46.91 -14.50 27.54
N PRO A 291 46.71 -13.16 27.54
CA PRO A 291 45.98 -12.41 26.51
C PRO A 291 46.91 -11.70 25.48
N GLY A 292 46.42 -11.50 24.25
CA GLY A 292 47.17 -10.91 23.13
C GLY A 292 47.20 -9.36 23.08
N PRO A 293 48.06 -8.76 22.23
CA PRO A 293 48.39 -7.33 22.28
C PRO A 293 47.40 -6.40 21.56
N GLN A 294 47.15 -5.23 22.16
CA GLN A 294 46.54 -4.06 21.52
C GLN A 294 47.59 -3.20 20.80
N PRO A 295 47.27 -2.54 19.68
CA PRO A 295 48.10 -1.47 19.10
C PRO A 295 47.80 -0.09 19.75
N PRO A 296 48.80 0.81 19.91
CA PRO A 296 48.62 2.09 20.59
C PRO A 296 48.15 3.23 19.68
N LEU A 297 47.57 4.28 20.30
CA LEU A 297 47.39 5.60 19.67
C LEU A 297 48.75 6.26 19.39
N VAL A 298 48.87 6.92 18.23
CA VAL A 298 49.84 8.00 18.02
C VAL A 298 49.15 9.13 17.24
N GLU A 299 49.20 10.33 17.81
CA GLU A 299 48.70 11.58 17.22
C GLU A 299 49.87 12.33 16.56
N SER A 300 49.70 12.80 15.31
CA SER A 300 50.64 13.74 14.67
C SER A 300 49.98 14.46 13.48
N PRO A 301 50.16 15.79 13.33
CA PRO A 301 49.52 16.58 12.27
C PRO A 301 50.38 16.78 11.02
N GLN A 302 49.71 17.28 9.96
CA GLN A 302 50.22 17.74 8.64
C GLN A 302 50.26 16.73 7.47
N LEU A 303 49.37 16.91 6.49
CA LEU A 303 49.66 16.92 5.03
C LEU A 303 48.41 17.20 4.16
N PRO A 304 48.10 18.46 3.80
CA PRO A 304 46.93 18.77 2.95
C PRO A 304 47.11 18.40 1.47
N LYS A 305 48.35 18.23 0.99
CA LYS A 305 48.69 18.28 -0.44
C LYS A 305 48.32 17.01 -1.24
N GLN A 306 48.31 15.83 -0.60
CA GLN A 306 48.05 14.56 -1.29
C GLN A 306 46.55 14.36 -1.62
N ASN A 307 45.66 14.84 -0.76
CA ASN A 307 44.22 14.72 -0.95
C ASN A 307 43.71 15.60 -2.12
N GLU A 308 44.34 16.76 -2.35
CA GLU A 308 43.97 17.64 -3.47
C GLU A 308 44.44 17.12 -4.83
N GLN A 309 45.58 16.42 -4.90
CA GLN A 309 46.01 15.73 -6.12
C GLN A 309 45.02 14.62 -6.51
N LYS A 310 44.57 13.83 -5.53
CA LYS A 310 43.56 12.77 -5.75
C LYS A 310 42.24 13.34 -6.26
N ARG A 311 41.72 14.41 -5.63
CA ARG A 311 40.52 15.12 -6.11
C ARG A 311 40.65 15.65 -7.55
N LYS A 312 41.81 16.18 -7.93
CA LYS A 312 42.06 16.67 -9.31
C LYS A 312 42.15 15.52 -10.33
N GLU A 313 42.54 14.33 -9.92
CA GLU A 313 42.50 13.15 -10.78
C GLU A 313 41.08 12.62 -10.95
N ASP A 314 40.30 12.53 -9.87
CA ASP A 314 38.90 12.11 -9.89
C ASP A 314 38.01 13.08 -10.69
N GLU A 315 38.27 14.38 -10.62
CA GLU A 315 37.60 15.40 -11.44
C GLU A 315 37.93 15.25 -12.93
N ARG A 316 39.19 14.93 -13.28
CA ARG A 316 39.59 14.63 -14.67
C ARG A 316 38.93 13.36 -15.21
N ARG A 317 38.84 12.31 -14.38
CA ARG A 317 38.15 11.05 -14.74
C ARG A 317 36.66 11.30 -14.97
N THR A 318 36.01 12.04 -14.07
CA THR A 318 34.59 12.44 -14.19
C THR A 318 34.34 13.28 -15.44
N LYS A 319 35.19 14.27 -15.73
CA LYS A 319 35.08 15.12 -16.92
C LYS A 319 35.21 14.32 -18.22
N LYS A 320 36.14 13.36 -18.26
CA LYS A 320 36.34 12.48 -19.44
C LYS A 320 35.11 11.61 -19.71
N LEU A 321 34.51 11.03 -18.68
CA LEU A 321 33.29 10.22 -18.79
C LEU A 321 32.13 11.05 -19.36
N LEU A 322 31.92 12.26 -18.84
CA LEU A 322 30.89 13.19 -19.32
C LEU A 322 31.12 13.62 -20.78
N GLU A 323 32.38 13.83 -21.20
CA GLU A 323 32.71 14.17 -22.59
C GLU A 323 32.46 12.99 -23.55
N GLU A 324 32.80 11.76 -23.14
CA GLU A 324 32.51 10.54 -23.90
C GLU A 324 31.00 10.29 -24.03
N GLU A 325 30.22 10.53 -22.96
CA GLU A 325 28.76 10.46 -22.98
C GLU A 325 28.13 11.50 -23.92
N GLN A 326 28.57 12.77 -23.87
CA GLN A 326 28.09 13.81 -24.79
C GLN A 326 28.44 13.49 -26.25
N LYS A 327 29.62 12.91 -26.51
CA LYS A 327 30.05 12.47 -27.84
C LYS A 327 29.23 11.28 -28.34
N ALA A 328 28.90 10.33 -27.47
CA ALA A 328 27.99 9.22 -27.76
C ALA A 328 26.57 9.72 -28.07
N ARG A 329 26.03 10.65 -27.27
CA ARG A 329 24.72 11.28 -27.50
C ARG A 329 24.68 12.01 -28.85
N ARG A 330 25.73 12.77 -29.21
CA ARG A 330 25.83 13.44 -30.51
C ARG A 330 25.87 12.44 -31.68
N ARG A 331 26.56 11.30 -31.52
CA ARG A 331 26.57 10.22 -32.53
C ARG A 331 25.18 9.62 -32.74
N ARG A 332 24.49 9.24 -31.66
CA ARG A 332 23.11 8.73 -31.71
C ARG A 332 22.16 9.74 -32.38
N GLN A 333 22.27 11.03 -32.06
CA GLN A 333 21.45 12.05 -32.72
C GLN A 333 21.71 12.14 -34.23
N MET A 334 22.97 12.14 -34.68
CA MET A 334 23.30 12.14 -36.11
C MET A 334 22.81 10.89 -36.86
N GLU A 335 22.66 9.77 -36.16
CA GLU A 335 22.13 8.52 -36.71
C GLU A 335 20.60 8.56 -36.82
N ILE A 336 19.92 9.00 -35.76
CA ILE A 336 18.48 9.30 -35.74
C ILE A 336 18.12 10.31 -36.83
N ASP A 337 18.90 11.38 -37.01
CA ASP A 337 18.63 12.42 -38.02
C ASP A 337 18.80 11.89 -39.46
N LYS A 338 19.73 10.93 -39.67
CA LYS A 338 19.92 10.27 -40.97
C LYS A 338 18.78 9.30 -41.27
N GLU A 339 18.37 8.50 -40.29
CA GLU A 339 17.25 7.57 -40.42
C GLU A 339 15.93 8.33 -40.63
N THR A 340 15.69 9.38 -39.86
CA THR A 340 14.55 10.29 -40.02
C THR A 340 14.49 10.86 -41.45
N LYS A 341 15.60 11.35 -42.00
CA LYS A 341 15.67 11.85 -43.38
C LYS A 341 15.44 10.75 -44.43
N ARG A 342 15.89 9.51 -44.17
CA ARG A 342 15.64 8.36 -45.04
C ARG A 342 14.15 7.99 -45.06
N LEU A 343 13.52 7.89 -43.89
CA LEU A 343 12.09 7.61 -43.73
C LEU A 343 11.23 8.71 -44.36
N GLN A 344 11.55 9.98 -44.09
CA GLN A 344 10.85 11.13 -44.67
C GLN A 344 10.91 11.14 -46.21
N LYS A 345 12.01 10.67 -46.81
CA LYS A 345 12.11 10.54 -48.28
C LYS A 345 11.21 9.42 -48.80
N ILE A 346 11.21 8.25 -48.15
CA ILE A 346 10.39 7.08 -48.56
C ILE A 346 8.90 7.44 -48.48
N TYR A 347 8.43 7.85 -47.30
CA TYR A 347 7.02 8.15 -47.07
C TYR A 347 6.54 9.43 -47.77
N GLY A 348 7.41 10.45 -47.91
CA GLY A 348 7.07 11.69 -48.61
C GLY A 348 6.92 11.52 -50.13
N ASP A 349 7.54 10.52 -50.74
CA ASP A 349 7.32 10.19 -52.15
C ASP A 349 6.11 9.24 -52.35
N GLU A 350 5.78 8.44 -51.33
CA GLU A 350 4.55 7.63 -51.29
C GLU A 350 3.29 8.51 -51.10
N GLU A 351 3.32 9.49 -50.20
CA GLU A 351 2.22 10.45 -49.99
C GLU A 351 1.92 11.26 -51.27
N LYS A 352 2.96 11.70 -52.00
CA LYS A 352 2.80 12.38 -53.30
C LYS A 352 2.16 11.47 -54.34
N LYS A 353 2.51 10.17 -54.38
CA LYS A 353 1.89 9.19 -55.28
C LYS A 353 0.43 8.94 -54.92
N ALA A 354 0.11 8.78 -53.63
CA ALA A 354 -1.26 8.63 -53.15
C ALA A 354 -2.12 9.84 -53.52
N ARG A 355 -1.61 11.07 -53.31
CA ARG A 355 -2.30 12.32 -53.65
C ARG A 355 -2.44 12.57 -55.16
N ALA A 356 -1.57 11.99 -55.99
CA ALA A 356 -1.68 12.01 -57.45
C ALA A 356 -2.67 10.96 -58.01
N GLN A 357 -3.06 9.97 -57.20
CA GLN A 357 -3.97 8.88 -57.60
C GLN A 357 -5.43 9.09 -57.18
N THR A 358 -5.76 10.13 -56.39
CA THR A 358 -7.15 10.49 -56.07
C THR A 358 -7.80 11.26 -57.24
N PRO A 359 -8.85 10.74 -57.89
CA PRO A 359 -9.57 11.47 -58.94
C PRO A 359 -10.35 12.65 -58.35
N SER A 360 -10.27 13.81 -58.99
CA SER A 360 -11.05 14.99 -58.63
C SER A 360 -12.54 14.78 -58.91
N LEU A 361 -13.39 14.92 -57.90
CA LEU A 361 -14.84 15.01 -58.05
C LEU A 361 -15.23 16.30 -58.82
N PRO A 362 -16.24 16.26 -59.71
CA PRO A 362 -16.61 17.40 -60.55
C PRO A 362 -17.38 18.50 -59.79
N PRO A 363 -17.31 19.76 -60.22
CA PRO A 363 -18.04 20.86 -59.62
C PRO A 363 -19.54 20.85 -60.02
N GLN A 364 -20.42 20.99 -59.03
CA GLN A 364 -21.86 20.97 -59.23
C GLN A 364 -22.39 22.36 -59.66
N GLN A 365 -22.97 22.46 -60.85
CA GLN A 365 -23.61 23.68 -61.36
C GLN A 365 -25.07 23.82 -60.89
N PRO A 366 -25.65 25.04 -60.88
CA PRO A 366 -26.93 25.33 -60.23
C PRO A 366 -28.15 25.02 -61.11
N ALA A 367 -29.22 24.53 -60.49
CA ALA A 367 -30.54 24.36 -61.12
C ALA A 367 -31.58 25.25 -60.43
N LEU A 368 -32.50 25.83 -61.22
CA LEU A 368 -33.48 26.82 -60.79
C LEU A 368 -34.87 26.22 -60.48
N SER A 369 -35.55 26.89 -59.54
CA SER A 369 -37.02 27.05 -59.41
C SER A 369 -37.96 25.83 -59.19
N ALA A 370 -38.48 25.74 -57.96
CA ALA A 370 -39.81 25.20 -57.59
C ALA A 370 -40.29 25.88 -56.27
N PRO A 371 -41.60 25.88 -55.90
CA PRO A 371 -42.22 26.98 -55.15
C PRO A 371 -42.20 26.87 -53.59
N PRO A 372 -42.49 27.97 -52.86
CA PRO A 372 -42.27 28.07 -51.41
C PRO A 372 -43.41 27.52 -50.54
N GLN A 373 -43.04 27.01 -49.35
CA GLN A 373 -43.96 26.70 -48.24
C GLN A 373 -43.47 27.32 -46.91
N PRO A 374 -44.37 27.61 -45.95
CA PRO A 374 -44.10 28.50 -44.82
C PRO A 374 -43.24 27.88 -43.69
N PRO A 375 -42.59 28.72 -42.85
CA PRO A 375 -41.56 28.27 -41.92
C PRO A 375 -42.12 27.61 -40.64
N ARG A 376 -41.38 26.64 -40.10
CA ARG A 376 -41.47 26.18 -38.70
C ARG A 376 -40.10 26.20 -38.03
N PRO A 377 -40.00 26.60 -36.75
CA PRO A 377 -38.72 26.82 -36.08
C PRO A 377 -38.01 25.52 -35.65
N ARG A 378 -36.68 25.54 -35.64
CA ARG A 378 -35.81 24.48 -35.08
C ARG A 378 -35.09 24.98 -33.81
N PRO A 379 -34.95 24.14 -32.78
CA PRO A 379 -33.84 24.22 -31.83
C PRO A 379 -32.56 23.53 -32.36
N ALA A 380 -31.40 23.90 -31.81
CA ALA A 380 -30.08 23.60 -32.38
C ALA A 380 -29.44 22.29 -31.88
N ALA A 381 -28.49 21.76 -32.67
CA ALA A 381 -27.55 20.71 -32.28
C ALA A 381 -26.10 21.14 -32.69
N PRO A 382 -25.05 20.70 -31.97
CA PRO A 382 -23.74 21.36 -32.00
C PRO A 382 -22.81 20.90 -33.13
N ALA A 383 -21.86 21.77 -33.49
CA ALA A 383 -20.92 21.58 -34.59
C ALA A 383 -19.66 20.76 -34.19
N GLN A 384 -19.26 19.84 -35.07
CA GLN A 384 -17.95 19.19 -35.04
C GLN A 384 -16.87 20.14 -35.57
N ARG A 385 -15.74 20.28 -34.87
CA ARG A 385 -14.55 20.99 -35.36
C ARG A 385 -13.43 20.01 -35.66
N TYR A 386 -12.98 20.00 -36.91
CA TYR A 386 -11.75 19.33 -37.32
C TYR A 386 -10.52 20.05 -36.74
N TYR A 387 -9.57 19.29 -36.22
CA TYR A 387 -8.25 19.79 -35.86
C TYR A 387 -7.34 19.81 -37.10
N ASN A 388 -6.66 20.94 -37.32
CA ASN A 388 -5.56 21.04 -38.28
C ASN A 388 -4.24 21.17 -37.49
N HIS A 389 -3.20 20.43 -37.89
CA HIS A 389 -1.95 20.28 -37.14
C HIS A 389 -0.80 20.95 -37.90
N HIS A 390 -0.21 22.01 -37.34
CA HIS A 390 0.96 22.67 -37.91
C HIS A 390 2.07 22.82 -36.88
N HIS A 391 3.21 22.20 -37.19
CA HIS A 391 4.45 22.28 -36.42
C HIS A 391 5.04 23.70 -36.49
N HIS A 392 5.55 24.21 -35.37
CA HIS A 392 6.54 25.29 -35.32
C HIS A 392 7.58 24.98 -34.23
N MET A 393 8.85 25.25 -34.52
CA MET A 393 9.97 25.05 -33.56
C MET A 393 10.20 26.32 -32.71
N PRO A 394 10.68 26.20 -31.47
CA PRO A 394 11.07 27.34 -30.65
C PRO A 394 12.56 27.72 -30.83
N PRO A 395 12.92 29.01 -30.94
CA PRO A 395 14.28 29.48 -30.77
C PRO A 395 14.62 29.77 -29.29
N VAL A 396 15.91 29.74 -28.96
CA VAL A 396 16.49 29.93 -27.62
C VAL A 396 16.83 31.42 -27.40
N SER A 397 16.77 31.91 -26.16
CA SER A 397 17.35 33.21 -25.77
C SER A 397 18.33 33.08 -24.58
N HIS A 398 19.31 33.98 -24.54
CA HIS A 398 20.40 34.03 -23.55
C HIS A 398 20.24 35.20 -22.56
N GLY A 399 20.90 35.08 -21.40
CA GLY A 399 20.68 35.89 -20.19
C GLY A 399 21.30 37.30 -20.09
N GLY A 400 21.24 37.86 -18.86
CA GLY A 400 21.69 39.21 -18.46
C GLY A 400 20.66 39.88 -17.50
N VAL A 401 20.74 39.82 -16.16
CA VAL A 401 21.68 40.41 -15.18
C VAL A 401 21.27 41.84 -14.67
N HIS A 402 20.54 41.86 -13.53
CA HIS A 402 20.63 42.79 -12.35
C HIS A 402 20.42 44.34 -12.48
N PRO A 403 20.21 45.14 -11.38
CA PRO A 403 19.74 44.88 -9.98
C PRO A 403 18.80 45.97 -9.28
N TYR A 404 18.43 45.69 -8.01
CA TYR A 404 18.10 46.60 -6.86
C TYR A 404 16.76 47.40 -6.70
N GLY A 405 16.26 47.46 -5.44
CA GLY A 405 15.26 48.42 -4.90
C GLY A 405 13.98 47.79 -4.31
N GLN A 406 13.92 47.36 -3.03
CA GLN A 406 13.45 48.09 -1.81
C GLN A 406 11.91 48.19 -1.58
N LEU A 407 11.52 47.91 -0.32
CA LEU A 407 10.16 48.01 0.27
C LEU A 407 9.82 49.47 0.66
N PRO A 408 8.53 49.85 0.82
CA PRO A 408 7.91 49.77 2.16
C PRO A 408 6.40 49.44 2.18
N ALA A 409 5.76 49.58 3.34
CA ALA A 409 4.45 49.04 3.71
C ALA A 409 3.33 50.09 3.93
N GLN A 410 2.09 49.59 4.08
CA GLN A 410 0.95 50.09 4.90
C GLN A 410 -0.41 50.21 4.17
N ALA A 411 -1.48 49.97 4.96
CA ALA A 411 -2.87 50.40 4.76
C ALA A 411 -3.66 49.79 3.56
N GLN A 412 -4.98 49.58 3.60
CA GLN A 412 -5.97 49.63 4.70
C GLN A 412 -7.18 48.74 4.31
N ALA A 413 -8.01 48.36 5.28
CA ALA A 413 -9.27 47.65 5.02
C ALA A 413 -10.42 48.60 4.64
N SER A 414 -11.41 48.12 3.89
CA SER A 414 -12.83 48.51 4.10
C SER A 414 -13.84 47.61 3.36
N THR A 415 -14.95 47.37 4.05
CA THR A 415 -16.18 46.66 3.64
C THR A 415 -17.14 47.54 2.85
N THR A 416 -18.03 46.93 2.05
CA THR A 416 -19.27 47.59 1.57
C THR A 416 -20.49 46.68 1.71
N THR A 417 -21.58 47.24 2.24
CA THR A 417 -22.92 46.63 2.38
C THR A 417 -23.98 47.69 2.09
N LEU A 418 -24.94 47.40 1.20
CA LEU A 418 -26.14 48.18 0.87
C LEU A 418 -27.21 47.16 0.40
N LEU A 419 -28.53 47.31 0.55
CA LEU A 419 -29.39 48.22 1.33
C LEU A 419 -30.77 47.52 1.52
N ALA A 420 -31.63 47.95 2.46
CA ALA A 420 -33.02 47.50 2.58
C ALA A 420 -33.95 48.64 3.07
N PRO A 421 -35.25 48.63 2.69
CA PRO A 421 -36.32 49.09 3.61
C PRO A 421 -37.69 48.36 3.40
N PRO A 422 -38.77 48.62 4.20
CA PRO A 422 -38.80 48.82 5.67
C PRO A 422 -40.03 48.21 6.43
N ARG A 423 -39.86 48.01 7.76
CA ARG A 423 -40.80 48.16 8.92
C ARG A 423 -42.26 47.65 8.93
N GLN A 424 -42.62 46.99 10.06
CA GLN A 424 -43.36 47.54 11.24
C GLN A 424 -43.04 46.64 12.48
N GLN A 425 -42.51 47.19 13.60
CA GLN A 425 -43.18 47.43 14.92
C GLN A 425 -43.83 46.17 15.57
N SER A 426 -43.65 45.82 16.85
CA SER A 426 -43.33 46.63 18.05
C SER A 426 -42.64 45.84 19.23
N THR A 427 -41.99 46.61 20.13
CA THR A 427 -41.63 46.42 21.57
C THR A 427 -41.94 45.08 22.31
N VAL A 428 -41.17 44.56 23.29
CA VAL A 428 -40.55 45.18 24.50
C VAL A 428 -39.26 44.42 24.95
N ASN A 429 -38.32 45.09 25.65
CA ASN A 429 -37.05 44.52 26.21
C ASN A 429 -37.26 43.74 27.54
N LEU A 430 -36.41 42.75 27.91
CA LEU A 430 -35.40 42.74 29.01
C LEU A 430 -35.23 41.26 29.51
N THR A 431 -34.13 40.68 30.02
CA THR A 431 -32.66 40.89 29.95
C THR A 431 -31.88 39.66 30.54
N LEU A 432 -30.53 39.67 30.46
CA LEU A 432 -29.55 39.08 31.41
C LEU A 432 -29.34 37.54 31.53
N GLN A 433 -28.30 37.06 30.82
CA GLN A 433 -27.05 36.43 31.35
C GLN A 433 -27.08 35.06 32.14
N PRO A 434 -25.93 34.35 32.29
CA PRO A 434 -25.88 32.87 32.22
C PRO A 434 -25.27 32.13 33.44
N LYS A 435 -25.21 30.78 33.36
CA LYS A 435 -24.27 29.86 34.06
C LYS A 435 -24.24 28.52 33.28
N ARG A 436 -23.11 27.88 32.94
CA ARG A 436 -21.98 27.27 33.70
C ARG A 436 -22.33 26.01 34.50
N SER A 437 -21.54 24.93 34.25
CA SER A 437 -21.14 23.82 35.16
C SER A 437 -22.24 22.83 35.65
N SER A 438 -21.96 21.58 36.06
CA SER A 438 -20.84 20.62 35.84
C SER A 438 -21.16 19.28 36.54
N PHE A 439 -20.24 18.31 36.48
CA PHE A 439 -19.98 17.19 37.41
C PHE A 439 -21.02 16.03 37.61
N PHE A 440 -20.59 14.85 37.15
CA PHE A 440 -20.63 13.51 37.79
C PHE A 440 -21.67 13.16 38.89
N GLY A 441 -22.34 12.02 38.71
CA GLY A 441 -23.03 11.28 39.78
C GLY A 441 -23.12 9.77 39.49
N PHE A 442 -22.49 8.94 40.34
CA PHE A 442 -22.58 7.47 40.29
C PHE A 442 -23.87 6.95 40.95
N ARG A 443 -24.38 5.75 40.56
CA ARG A 443 -24.65 4.61 41.49
C ARG A 443 -25.11 3.31 40.80
N ARG A 444 -24.93 2.20 41.55
CA ARG A 444 -25.38 0.81 41.29
C ARG A 444 -26.80 0.54 41.82
N SER A 445 -27.50 -0.43 41.21
CA SER A 445 -28.29 -1.51 41.88
C SER A 445 -28.42 -2.70 40.89
N SER A 446 -28.33 -3.97 41.34
CA SER A 446 -29.45 -4.92 41.61
C SER A 446 -30.55 -4.97 40.52
N ASP A 447 -31.07 -6.12 40.06
CA ASP A 447 -31.09 -7.47 40.68
C ASP A 447 -31.25 -8.64 39.65
N GLU A 448 -31.37 -9.89 40.14
CA GLU A 448 -31.59 -11.12 39.37
C GLU A 448 -32.91 -11.21 38.58
N GLY A 449 -32.93 -12.07 37.56
CA GLY A 449 -34.15 -12.50 36.86
C GLY A 449 -33.99 -13.85 36.14
N LYS A 450 -33.95 -14.96 36.89
CA LYS A 450 -33.95 -16.32 36.30
C LYS A 450 -35.35 -16.68 35.78
N LEU A 451 -35.47 -17.13 34.53
CA LEU A 451 -36.69 -17.77 33.99
C LEU A 451 -36.41 -19.23 33.61
N SER A 452 -37.34 -20.12 33.96
CA SER A 452 -37.16 -21.57 33.99
C SER A 452 -37.82 -22.30 32.81
N LYS A 453 -37.31 -23.51 32.50
CA LYS A 453 -37.85 -24.42 31.48
C LYS A 453 -39.06 -25.21 32.00
N LYS A 454 -40.10 -25.36 31.17
CA LYS A 454 -40.96 -26.55 30.92
C LYS A 454 -41.95 -26.14 29.81
N ARG A 455 -42.18 -26.83 28.68
CA ARG A 455 -42.16 -28.25 28.27
C ARG A 455 -43.38 -29.08 28.71
N SER A 456 -44.35 -29.17 27.80
CA SER A 456 -45.42 -30.18 27.65
C SER A 456 -46.22 -29.83 26.37
N SER A 457 -47.15 -30.63 25.84
CA SER A 457 -47.17 -32.07 25.49
C SER A 457 -48.40 -32.30 24.60
N MET A 458 -48.47 -33.40 23.84
CA MET A 458 -49.57 -33.73 22.91
C MET A 458 -50.97 -33.72 23.56
N PHE A 459 -52.01 -33.30 22.82
CA PHE A 459 -53.04 -34.19 22.23
C PHE A 459 -54.27 -33.39 21.74
N SER A 460 -54.55 -33.39 20.43
CA SER A 460 -55.85 -33.60 19.77
C SER A 460 -55.66 -33.68 18.26
#